data_AF-A0A1Y3BKX2-F1
#
_entry.id   AF-A0A1Y3BKX2-F1
#
_cell.length_a   1.000
_cell.length_b   1.000
_cell.length_c   1.000
_cell.angle_alpha   90.00
_cell.angle_beta   90.00
_cell.angle_gamma   90.00
#
_symmetry.space_group_name_H-M   'P 1'
#
loop_
_entity.id
_entity.type
_entity.pdbx_description
1 polymer ?
#
loop_
_entity_poly.entity_id
_entity_poly.type
_entity_poly.pdbx_seq_one_letter_code
_entity_poly.pdbx_strand_id
1 'polypeptide(L)'
;LWNLSSCEDLKRQIIDDALQVLVSTVIIPHSGWDRNNPQQQPSQIQQHQQPIYWSTVFRNASGVVRNVSSAGEFARRRLRECEGLVDSLLFLVRSAIGKNDMDNKSVENCVCILRNLSYRCQEVVDPDYDKHPPNANNM
;
A
#
# COMPACT_ATOMS: atom_id res chain seq x y z
N LEU A 1 -13.58 -4.96 -9.98
CA LEU A 1 -12.76 -5.31 -8.78
C LEU A 1 -13.01 -4.39 -7.59
N TRP A 2 -12.95 -3.06 -7.71
CA TRP A 2 -13.12 -2.17 -6.54
C TRP A 2 -14.42 -2.41 -5.78
N ASN A 3 -15.57 -2.42 -6.46
CA ASN A 3 -16.85 -2.71 -5.79
C ASN A 3 -16.88 -4.09 -5.12
N LEU A 4 -16.33 -5.13 -5.77
CA LEU A 4 -16.27 -6.49 -5.23
C LEU A 4 -15.39 -6.58 -3.98
N SER A 5 -14.29 -5.84 -3.94
CA SER A 5 -13.36 -5.84 -2.80
C SER A 5 -13.96 -5.28 -1.51
N SER A 6 -15.09 -4.59 -1.58
CA SER A 6 -15.85 -4.14 -0.41
C SER A 6 -16.60 -5.28 0.30
N CYS A 7 -16.76 -6.44 -0.34
CA CYS A 7 -17.38 -7.62 0.26
C CYS A 7 -16.33 -8.44 1.01
N GLU A 8 -16.50 -8.64 2.32
CA GLU A 8 -15.55 -9.37 3.17
C GLU A 8 -15.25 -10.78 2.66
N ASP A 9 -16.28 -11.51 2.22
CA ASP A 9 -16.16 -12.90 1.75
C ASP A 9 -15.28 -13.03 0.50
N LEU A 10 -15.17 -11.97 -0.30
CA LEU A 10 -14.40 -11.96 -1.54
C LEU A 10 -12.96 -11.46 -1.36
N LYS A 11 -12.63 -10.81 -0.25
CA LYS A 11 -11.31 -10.17 -0.07
C LYS A 11 -10.16 -11.16 -0.19
N ARG A 12 -10.31 -12.35 0.40
CA ARG A 12 -9.26 -13.38 0.34
C ARG A 12 -8.99 -13.83 -1.09
N GLN A 13 -10.04 -14.13 -1.85
CA GLN A 13 -9.91 -14.50 -3.27
C GLN A 13 -9.27 -13.38 -4.10
N ILE A 14 -9.68 -12.13 -3.86
CA ILE A 14 -9.09 -10.97 -4.56
C ILE A 14 -7.59 -10.82 -4.23
N ILE A 15 -7.19 -11.06 -2.97
CA ILE A 15 -5.78 -11.04 -2.59
C ILE A 15 -5.01 -12.15 -3.31
N ASP A 16 -5.57 -13.36 -3.33
CA ASP A 16 -4.88 -14.51 -3.92
C ASP A 16 -4.75 -14.42 -5.43
N ASP A 17 -5.80 -13.97 -6.13
CA ASP A 17 -5.86 -14.01 -7.59
C ASP A 17 -5.42 -12.70 -8.27
N ALA A 18 -5.65 -11.54 -7.63
CA ALA A 18 -5.53 -10.24 -8.29
C ALA A 18 -4.42 -9.35 -7.72
N LEU A 19 -3.97 -9.54 -6.48
CA LEU A 19 -3.03 -8.62 -5.82
C LEU A 19 -1.76 -8.42 -6.65
N GLN A 20 -1.09 -9.51 -7.03
CA GLN A 20 0.18 -9.44 -7.76
C GLN A 20 0.04 -8.72 -9.11
N VAL A 21 -1.06 -8.99 -9.83
CA VAL A 21 -1.34 -8.35 -11.11
C VAL A 21 -1.61 -6.86 -10.91
N LEU A 22 -2.45 -6.48 -9.95
CA LEU A 22 -2.74 -5.07 -9.64
C LEU A 22 -1.46 -4.31 -9.28
N VAL A 23 -0.59 -4.90 -8.47
CA VAL A 23 0.66 -4.25 -8.03
C VAL A 23 1.63 -4.08 -9.21
N SER A 24 1.92 -5.16 -9.93
CA SER A 24 2.91 -5.16 -11.01
C SER A 24 2.49 -4.39 -12.26
N THR A 25 1.20 -4.36 -12.57
CA THR A 25 0.69 -3.73 -13.82
C THR A 25 0.11 -2.35 -13.61
N VAL A 26 -0.34 -2.01 -12.39
CA VAL A 26 -0.97 -0.71 -12.10
C VAL A 26 -0.22 0.05 -11.02
N ILE A 27 -0.08 -0.51 -9.81
CA ILE A 27 0.43 0.29 -8.68
C ILE A 27 1.88 0.74 -8.94
N ILE A 28 2.78 -0.17 -9.28
CA ILE A 28 4.19 0.17 -9.53
C ILE A 28 4.33 1.10 -10.74
N PRO A 29 3.86 0.73 -11.96
CA PRO A 29 4.10 1.55 -13.16
C PRO A 29 3.47 2.94 -13.08
N HIS A 30 2.39 3.08 -12.32
CA HIS A 30 1.69 4.34 -12.12
C HIS A 30 1.99 4.96 -10.74
N SER A 31 3.03 4.58 -10.01
CA SER A 31 3.42 5.28 -8.77
C SER A 31 4.54 6.29 -8.96
N GLY A 32 5.33 6.12 -10.02
CA GLY A 32 6.55 6.87 -10.26
C GLY A 32 7.77 6.32 -9.51
N TRP A 33 7.57 5.28 -8.70
CA TRP A 33 8.66 4.55 -8.07
C TRP A 33 9.36 3.65 -9.09
N ASP A 34 10.68 3.83 -9.22
CA ASP A 34 11.52 2.96 -10.02
C ASP A 34 12.15 1.85 -9.16
N ARG A 35 11.76 0.60 -9.42
CA ARG A 35 12.33 -0.58 -8.76
C ARG A 35 13.83 -0.73 -8.99
N ASN A 36 14.36 -0.23 -10.11
CA ASN A 36 15.79 -0.28 -10.43
C ASN A 36 16.58 0.85 -9.77
N ASN A 37 15.90 1.84 -9.19
CA ASN A 37 16.53 2.94 -8.46
C ASN A 37 15.79 3.21 -7.13
N PRO A 38 15.95 2.35 -6.11
CA PRO A 38 15.24 2.48 -4.84
C PRO A 38 15.58 3.75 -4.05
N GLN A 39 16.73 4.38 -4.35
CA GLN A 39 17.16 5.64 -3.72
C GLN A 39 16.58 6.88 -4.40
N GLN A 40 15.82 6.70 -5.48
CA GLN A 40 15.15 7.79 -6.17
C GLN A 40 14.30 8.59 -5.19
N GLN A 41 14.55 9.89 -5.13
CA GLN A 41 13.70 10.80 -4.36
C GLN A 41 12.63 11.42 -5.26
N PRO A 42 11.39 11.60 -4.77
CA PRO A 42 10.33 12.29 -5.52
C PRO A 42 10.71 13.67 -6.06
N SER A 43 11.59 14.39 -5.38
CA SER A 43 12.12 15.70 -5.76
C SER A 43 12.99 15.67 -7.03
N GLN A 44 13.51 14.49 -7.41
CA GLN A 44 14.37 14.29 -8.57
C GLN A 44 13.58 13.94 -9.85
N ILE A 45 12.27 13.68 -9.75
CA ILE A 45 11.43 13.43 -10.93
C ILE A 45 11.27 14.74 -11.70
N GLN A 46 11.86 14.82 -12.90
CA GLN A 46 11.69 15.97 -13.79
C GLN A 46 10.20 16.18 -14.11
N GLN A 47 9.76 17.44 -14.08
CA GLN A 47 8.36 17.85 -14.36
C GLN A 47 7.80 17.35 -15.71
N HIS A 48 8.67 16.91 -16.65
CA HIS A 48 8.30 16.47 -17.99
C HIS A 48 8.01 14.97 -18.13
N GLN A 49 8.26 14.14 -17.11
CA GLN A 49 7.75 12.76 -17.10
C GLN A 49 6.28 12.78 -16.65
N GLN A 50 5.39 12.50 -17.59
CA GLN A 50 3.92 12.54 -17.46
C GLN A 50 3.45 12.05 -16.07
N PRO A 51 2.60 12.80 -15.35
CA PRO A 51 2.12 12.42 -14.03
C PRO A 51 1.01 11.36 -14.15
N ILE A 52 1.36 10.14 -14.58
CA ILE A 52 0.41 9.03 -14.72
C ILE A 52 -0.15 8.59 -13.34
N TYR A 53 0.43 9.11 -12.26
CA TYR A 53 0.19 8.74 -10.86
C TYR A 53 -1.20 9.07 -10.31
N TRP A 54 -1.99 9.82 -11.08
CA TRP A 54 -3.35 10.26 -10.69
C TRP A 54 -4.44 9.74 -11.62
N SER A 55 -4.12 8.73 -12.43
CA SER A 55 -5.11 8.13 -13.32
C SER A 55 -6.27 7.51 -12.54
N THR A 56 -7.45 7.48 -13.16
CA THR A 56 -8.60 6.76 -12.60
C THR A 56 -8.30 5.27 -12.40
N VAL A 57 -7.42 4.70 -13.23
CA VAL A 57 -6.96 3.31 -13.10
C VAL A 57 -6.19 3.11 -11.80
N PHE A 58 -5.21 3.98 -11.48
CA PHE A 58 -4.50 3.93 -10.21
C PHE A 58 -5.45 4.15 -9.02
N ARG A 59 -6.34 5.14 -9.11
CA ARG A 59 -7.34 5.41 -8.05
C ARG A 59 -8.20 4.17 -7.76
N ASN A 60 -8.66 3.49 -8.80
CA ASN A 60 -9.50 2.30 -8.64
C ASN A 60 -8.69 1.10 -8.12
N ALA A 61 -7.47 0.89 -8.60
CA ALA A 61 -6.60 -0.20 -8.14
C ALA A 61 -6.18 -0.01 -6.68
N SER A 62 -5.73 1.19 -6.30
CA SER A 62 -5.46 1.53 -4.90
C SER A 62 -6.71 1.43 -4.02
N GLY A 63 -7.90 1.73 -4.55
CA GLY A 63 -9.17 1.50 -3.88
C GLY A 63 -9.44 0.01 -3.58
N VAL A 64 -9.11 -0.89 -4.52
CA VAL A 64 -9.15 -2.34 -4.30
C VAL A 64 -8.20 -2.73 -3.16
N VAL A 65 -6.93 -2.32 -3.26
CA VAL A 65 -5.89 -2.66 -2.27
C VAL A 65 -6.27 -2.15 -0.88
N ARG A 66 -6.82 -0.94 -0.79
CA ARG A 66 -7.36 -0.37 0.46
C ARG A 66 -8.40 -1.28 1.07
N ASN A 67 -9.41 -1.71 0.31
CA ASN A 67 -10.48 -2.53 0.83
C ASN A 67 -9.98 -3.90 1.30
N VAL A 68 -9.10 -4.56 0.53
CA VAL A 68 -8.57 -5.88 0.92
C VAL A 68 -7.58 -5.79 2.08
N SER A 69 -6.88 -4.66 2.25
CA SER A 69 -5.92 -4.47 3.35
C SER A 69 -6.54 -4.55 4.75
N SER A 70 -7.88 -4.47 4.87
CA SER A 70 -8.59 -4.62 6.14
C SER A 70 -8.99 -6.06 6.48
N ALA A 71 -8.69 -7.06 5.63
CA ALA A 71 -9.01 -8.48 5.89
C ALA A 71 -8.07 -9.17 6.89
N GLY A 72 -7.71 -8.48 7.98
CA GLY A 72 -6.99 -9.05 9.11
C GLY A 72 -5.53 -9.45 8.80
N GLU A 73 -5.01 -10.39 9.59
CA GLU A 73 -3.59 -10.78 9.57
C GLU A 73 -3.15 -11.34 8.22
N PHE A 74 -3.98 -12.19 7.61
CA PHE A 74 -3.71 -12.77 6.29
C PHE A 74 -3.44 -11.69 5.24
N ALA A 75 -4.31 -10.67 5.18
CA ALA A 75 -4.14 -9.56 4.25
C ALA A 75 -2.88 -8.76 4.55
N ARG A 76 -2.66 -8.38 5.82
CA ARG A 76 -1.44 -7.63 6.19
C ARG A 76 -0.18 -8.36 5.76
N ARG A 77 -0.09 -9.67 6.01
CA ARG A 77 1.06 -10.50 5.62
C ARG A 77 1.25 -10.49 4.10
N ARG A 78 0.22 -10.89 3.35
CA ARG A 78 0.27 -11.00 1.88
C ARG A 78 0.58 -9.68 1.19
N LEU A 79 0.06 -8.56 1.70
CA LEU A 79 0.31 -7.23 1.15
C LEU A 79 1.73 -6.73 1.51
N ARG A 80 2.23 -6.97 2.72
CA ARG A 80 3.63 -6.63 3.09
C ARG A 80 4.64 -7.42 2.26
N GLU A 81 4.35 -8.69 1.96
CA GLU A 81 5.18 -9.58 1.15
C GLU A 81 5.07 -9.29 -0.36
N CYS A 82 4.07 -8.53 -0.81
CA CYS A 82 3.89 -8.22 -2.22
C CYS A 82 4.96 -7.21 -2.66
N GLU A 83 5.95 -7.71 -3.39
CA GLU A 83 7.14 -6.97 -3.77
C GLU A 83 6.82 -5.63 -4.44
N GLY A 84 7.39 -4.55 -3.90
CA GLY A 84 7.25 -3.19 -4.42
C GLY A 84 5.95 -2.49 -4.07
N LEU A 85 4.97 -3.14 -3.42
CA LEU A 85 3.74 -2.48 -3.00
C LEU A 85 4.01 -1.36 -1.98
N VAL A 86 4.74 -1.66 -0.90
CA VAL A 86 4.96 -0.67 0.17
C VAL A 86 5.82 0.50 -0.33
N ASP A 87 6.88 0.21 -1.08
CA ASP A 87 7.79 1.22 -1.62
C ASP A 87 7.09 2.18 -2.58
N SER A 88 6.29 1.65 -3.51
CA SER A 88 5.50 2.46 -4.45
C SER A 88 4.47 3.35 -3.76
N LEU A 89 3.77 2.85 -2.74
CA LEU A 89 2.83 3.64 -1.94
C LEU A 89 3.53 4.76 -1.16
N LEU A 90 4.66 4.46 -0.51
CA LEU A 90 5.45 5.45 0.23
C LEU A 90 6.00 6.54 -0.69
N PHE A 91 6.52 6.15 -1.85
CA PHE A 91 7.03 7.07 -2.84
C PHE A 91 5.93 8.03 -3.33
N LEU A 92 4.73 7.51 -3.60
CA LEU A 92 3.59 8.32 -4.03
C LEU A 92 3.17 9.32 -2.94
N VAL A 93 3.05 8.87 -1.69
CA VAL A 93 2.69 9.77 -0.57
C VAL A 93 3.73 10.88 -0.39
N ARG A 94 5.02 10.54 -0.46
CA ARG A 94 6.11 11.55 -0.40
C ARG A 94 6.06 12.52 -1.59
N SER A 95 5.73 12.03 -2.77
CA SER A 95 5.54 12.86 -3.97
C SER A 95 4.38 13.85 -3.83
N ALA A 96 3.26 13.41 -3.24
CA ALA A 96 2.10 14.25 -3.01
C ALA A 96 2.38 15.37 -2.00
N ILE A 97 3.12 15.08 -0.92
CA ILE A 97 3.57 16.09 0.05
C ILE A 97 4.40 17.17 -0.65
N GLY A 98 5.38 16.78 -1.48
CA GLY A 98 6.25 17.72 -2.18
C GLY A 98 5.52 18.61 -3.21
N LYS A 99 4.37 18.17 -3.72
CA LYS A 99 3.55 18.88 -4.72
C LYS A 99 2.32 19.57 -4.12
N ASN A 100 2.11 19.47 -2.81
CA ASN A 100 0.92 19.95 -2.11
C ASN A 100 -0.40 19.37 -2.68
N ASP A 101 -0.40 18.11 -3.13
CA ASP A 101 -1.56 17.40 -3.73
C ASP A 101 -2.13 16.35 -2.76
N MET A 102 -2.41 16.79 -1.55
CA MET A 102 -2.82 15.92 -0.44
C MET A 102 -4.32 15.58 -0.45
N ASP A 103 -5.14 16.39 -1.12
CA ASP A 103 -6.60 16.22 -1.19
C ASP A 103 -7.04 15.14 -2.21
N ASN A 104 -6.09 14.47 -2.84
CA ASN A 104 -6.37 13.49 -3.86
C ASN A 104 -6.81 12.13 -3.27
N LYS A 105 -7.88 11.57 -3.82
CA LYS A 105 -8.44 10.28 -3.38
C LYS A 105 -7.42 9.13 -3.45
N SER A 106 -6.50 9.16 -4.40
CA SER A 106 -5.43 8.15 -4.49
C SER A 106 -4.48 8.23 -3.29
N VAL A 107 -4.14 9.43 -2.80
CA VAL A 107 -3.33 9.60 -1.58
C VAL A 107 -4.08 9.10 -0.36
N GLU A 108 -5.35 9.42 -0.24
CA GLU A 108 -6.19 8.89 0.85
C GLU A 108 -6.16 7.36 0.86
N ASN A 109 -6.31 6.71 -0.30
CA ASN A 109 -6.22 5.26 -0.41
C ASN A 109 -4.85 4.75 0.02
N CYS A 110 -3.74 5.34 -0.46
CA CYS A 110 -2.39 4.95 -0.11
C CYS A 110 -2.11 5.06 1.40
N VAL A 111 -2.50 6.17 2.02
CA VAL A 111 -2.35 6.38 3.46
C VAL A 111 -3.20 5.38 4.26
N CYS A 112 -4.43 5.09 3.83
CA CYS A 112 -5.25 4.05 4.45
C CYS A 112 -4.60 2.67 4.38
N ILE A 113 -4.04 2.29 3.22
CA ILE A 113 -3.32 1.02 3.07
C ILE A 113 -2.13 0.99 4.03
N LEU A 114 -1.26 2.00 3.99
CA LEU A 114 -0.08 2.08 4.85
C LEU A 114 -0.45 2.02 6.34
N ARG A 115 -1.50 2.72 6.76
CA ARG A 115 -2.03 2.63 8.14
C ARG A 115 -2.39 1.20 8.53
N ASN A 116 -3.13 0.49 7.65
CA ASN A 116 -3.53 -0.90 7.89
C ASN A 116 -2.33 -1.84 7.92
N LEU A 117 -1.34 -1.61 7.05
CA LEU A 117 -0.12 -2.41 7.02
C LEU A 117 0.83 -2.10 8.19
N SER A 118 0.79 -0.91 8.78
CA SER A 118 1.57 -0.57 9.98
C SER A 118 1.01 -1.20 11.26
N TYR A 119 -0.27 -1.59 11.28
CA TYR A 119 -0.87 -2.26 12.43
C TYR A 119 -0.22 -3.61 12.70
N ARG A 120 0.31 -3.83 13.91
CA ARG A 120 1.08 -5.04 14.28
C ARG A 120 2.23 -5.30 13.31
N CYS A 121 2.98 -4.26 12.96
CA CYS A 121 4.16 -4.39 12.09
C CYS A 121 5.32 -5.10 12.80
N GLN A 122 5.39 -5.01 14.14
CA GLN A 122 6.41 -5.70 14.94
C GLN A 122 6.40 -7.21 14.73
N GLU A 123 5.24 -7.78 14.35
CA GLU A 123 5.09 -9.20 13.98
C GLU A 123 5.96 -9.65 12.80
N VAL A 124 6.42 -8.70 11.97
CA VAL A 124 7.36 -8.98 10.88
C VAL A 124 8.74 -9.37 11.42
N VAL A 125 9.13 -8.82 12.57
CA VAL A 125 10.42 -9.10 13.24
C VAL A 125 10.26 -10.21 14.28
N ASP A 126 9.17 -10.16 15.04
CA ASP A 126 8.83 -11.14 16.07
C ASP A 126 7.39 -11.65 15.87
N PRO A 127 7.21 -12.81 15.20
CA PRO A 127 5.89 -13.38 14.93
C PRO A 127 5.03 -13.64 16.18
N ASP A 128 5.63 -13.72 17.36
CA ASP A 128 4.96 -13.99 18.63
C ASP A 128 4.87 -12.75 19.55
N TYR A 129 5.14 -11.55 19.00
CA TYR A 129 5.17 -10.28 19.74
C TYR A 129 3.92 -10.07 20.62
N ASP A 130 2.72 -10.33 20.08
CA ASP A 130 1.47 -10.13 20.81
C ASP A 130 1.04 -11.36 21.66
N LYS A 131 1.75 -12.49 21.56
CA LYS A 131 1.50 -13.67 22.41
C LYS A 131 2.16 -13.53 23.79
N HIS A 132 3.04 -12.56 23.95
CA HIS A 132 3.75 -12.27 25.20
C HIS A 132 3.52 -10.81 25.62
N PRO A 133 2.34 -10.47 26.18
CA PRO A 133 2.14 -9.13 26.72
C PRO A 133 3.21 -8.87 27.80
N PRO A 134 3.80 -7.66 27.86
CA PRO A 134 4.75 -7.32 28.91
C PRO A 134 4.09 -7.54 30.27
N ASN A 135 4.76 -8.26 31.17
CA ASN A 135 4.29 -8.50 32.53
C ASN A 135 3.91 -7.17 33.17
N ALA A 136 2.63 -6.99 33.49
CA ALA A 136 2.07 -5.78 34.13
C ALA A 136 2.59 -5.53 35.56
N ASN A 137 3.60 -6.27 36.03
CA ASN A 137 4.15 -6.20 37.39
C ASN A 137 5.43 -5.36 37.52
N ASN A 138 5.86 -4.63 36.48
CA ASN A 138 7.06 -3.78 36.52
C ASN A 138 6.82 -2.33 36.08
N MET A 139 5.61 -1.79 36.26
CA MET A 139 5.35 -0.33 36.27
C MET A 139 4.88 0.10 37.65
#